data_AF-A0A447N6L0-F1
#
_entry.id   AF-A0A447N6L0-F1
#
_cell.length_a   1.000
_cell.length_b   1.000
_cell.length_c   1.000
_cell.angle_alpha   90.00
_cell.angle_beta   90.00
_cell.angle_gamma   90.00
#
_symmetry.space_group_name_H-M   'P 1'
#
loop_
_entity.id
_entity.type
_entity.pdbx_description
1 polymer ?
#
loop_
_entity_poly.entity_id
_entity_poly.type
_entity_poly.pdbx_seq_one_letter_code
_entity_poly.pdbx_strand_id
1 'polypeptide(L)'
;MRETLERVRERAPDLMIDGEMHGDAALVESIRNDRMPDSPLKGAANILVMPNMEAARISYNLLRVSSSEGVTVGPVLMGVSKPVHVLTPIASVRRIVNMVALAVVEAQTTPL
;
A
#
# COMPACT_ATOMS: atom_id res chain seq x y z
N MET A 1 14.14 -3.20 -7.31
CA MET A 1 13.15 -3.87 -6.44
C MET A 1 13.51 -5.34 -6.17
N ARG A 2 14.27 -6.02 -7.03
CA ARG A 2 14.74 -7.40 -6.81
C ARG A 2 15.49 -7.61 -5.48
N GLU A 3 16.52 -6.80 -5.20
CA GLU A 3 17.26 -6.87 -3.94
C GLU A 3 16.35 -6.61 -2.72
N THR A 4 15.40 -5.68 -2.85
CA THR A 4 14.40 -5.41 -1.81
C THR A 4 13.55 -6.66 -1.55
N LEU A 5 13.09 -7.35 -2.58
CA LEU A 5 12.28 -8.57 -2.45
C LEU A 5 13.05 -9.68 -1.74
N GLU A 6 14.32 -9.89 -2.10
CA GLU A 6 15.20 -10.86 -1.43
C GLU A 6 15.32 -10.56 0.07
N ARG A 7 15.63 -9.31 0.43
CA ARG A 7 15.73 -8.87 1.83
C ARG A 7 14.42 -9.01 2.61
N VAL A 8 13.27 -8.77 1.97
CA VAL A 8 11.97 -8.93 2.61
C VAL A 8 11.66 -10.41 2.85
N ARG A 9 11.95 -11.28 1.87
CA ARG A 9 11.77 -12.74 2.02
C ARG A 9 12.66 -13.32 3.12
N GLU A 10 13.87 -12.80 3.29
CA GLU A 10 14.75 -13.20 4.41
C GLU A 10 14.19 -12.80 5.77
N ARG A 11 13.60 -11.59 5.89
CA ARG A 11 13.09 -11.05 7.15
C ARG A 11 11.69 -11.55 7.52
N ALA A 12 10.87 -11.86 6.53
CA ALA A 12 9.48 -12.26 6.67
C ALA A 12 9.16 -13.37 5.66
N PRO A 13 9.68 -14.60 5.86
CA PRO A 13 9.53 -15.70 4.88
C PRO A 13 8.09 -16.15 4.68
N ASP A 14 7.23 -15.95 5.68
CA ASP A 14 5.81 -16.31 5.62
C ASP A 14 4.96 -15.29 4.85
N LEU A 15 5.53 -14.13 4.49
CA LEU A 15 4.81 -13.09 3.76
C LEU A 15 4.58 -13.54 2.31
N MET A 16 3.32 -13.56 1.89
CA MET A 16 2.94 -13.79 0.50
C MET A 16 3.31 -12.54 -0.34
N ILE A 17 4.53 -12.50 -0.85
CA ILE A 17 5.10 -11.36 -1.57
C ILE A 17 5.79 -11.80 -2.86
N ASP A 18 5.63 -10.98 -3.91
CA ASP A 18 6.28 -11.20 -5.18
C ASP A 18 6.59 -9.90 -5.93
N GLY A 19 7.43 -10.01 -6.95
CA GLY A 19 7.88 -8.91 -7.80
C GLY A 19 9.24 -9.19 -8.45
N GLU A 20 9.80 -8.27 -9.23
CA GLU A 20 9.21 -7.04 -9.74
C GLU A 20 8.09 -7.34 -10.74
N MET A 21 7.02 -6.55 -10.74
CA MET A 21 5.91 -6.76 -11.67
C MET A 21 5.26 -5.45 -12.08
N HIS A 22 4.63 -5.47 -13.25
CA HIS A 22 3.77 -4.38 -13.71
C HIS A 22 2.44 -4.37 -12.96
N GLY A 23 1.81 -3.20 -12.86
CA GLY A 23 0.57 -3.02 -12.10
C GLY A 23 -0.61 -3.84 -12.65
N ASP A 24 -0.65 -4.11 -13.95
CA ASP A 24 -1.64 -4.99 -14.58
C ASP A 24 -1.51 -6.43 -14.09
N ALA A 25 -0.30 -6.99 -14.05
CA ALA A 25 -0.03 -8.31 -13.49
C ALA A 25 -0.26 -8.36 -11.98
N ALA A 26 0.01 -7.27 -11.25
CA ALA A 26 -0.29 -7.22 -9.82
C ALA A 26 -1.80 -7.31 -9.54
N LEU A 27 -2.62 -6.61 -10.33
CA LEU A 27 -4.05 -6.48 -10.10
C LEU A 27 -4.91 -7.55 -10.81
N VAL A 28 -4.41 -8.14 -11.89
CA VAL A 28 -5.15 -9.11 -12.71
C VAL A 28 -4.42 -10.46 -12.68
N GLU A 29 -4.98 -11.42 -11.95
CA GLU A 29 -4.40 -12.74 -11.73
C GLU A 29 -4.15 -13.53 -13.02
N SER A 30 -5.03 -13.44 -14.02
CA SER A 30 -4.80 -14.12 -15.30
C SER A 30 -3.55 -13.62 -16.01
N ILE A 31 -3.35 -12.30 -16.08
CA ILE A 31 -2.14 -11.68 -16.65
C ILE A 31 -0.90 -12.09 -15.85
N ARG A 32 -1.03 -12.20 -14.51
CA ARG A 32 0.06 -12.68 -13.66
C ARG A 32 0.42 -14.13 -13.97
N ASN A 33 -0.56 -15.02 -14.03
CA ASN A 33 -0.30 -16.45 -14.26
C ASN A 33 0.34 -16.70 -15.63
N ASP A 34 -0.01 -15.91 -16.64
CA ASP A 34 0.59 -16.00 -17.97
C ASP A 34 2.07 -15.57 -17.99
N ARG A 35 2.45 -14.57 -17.18
CA ARG A 35 3.80 -13.99 -17.17
C ARG A 35 4.70 -14.52 -16.04
N MET A 36 4.11 -14.94 -14.93
CA MET A 36 4.74 -15.29 -13.66
C MET A 36 3.98 -16.48 -13.03
N PRO A 37 4.00 -17.66 -13.65
CA PRO A 37 3.20 -18.82 -13.23
C PRO A 37 3.55 -19.34 -11.83
N ASP A 38 4.80 -19.10 -11.39
CA ASP A 38 5.28 -19.52 -10.07
C ASP A 38 5.00 -18.49 -8.95
N SER A 39 4.23 -17.42 -9.25
CA SER A 39 3.91 -16.39 -8.27
C SER A 39 3.12 -16.97 -7.10
N PRO A 40 3.50 -16.70 -5.84
CA PRO A 40 2.74 -17.16 -4.67
C PRO A 40 1.44 -16.37 -4.45
N LEU A 41 1.25 -15.24 -5.15
CA LEU A 41 0.09 -14.36 -5.00
C LEU A 41 -1.18 -15.01 -5.55
N LYS A 42 -2.30 -14.82 -4.85
CA LYS A 42 -3.65 -15.29 -5.23
C LYS A 42 -4.59 -14.10 -5.41
N GLY A 43 -5.41 -14.12 -6.44
CA GLY A 43 -6.31 -13.02 -6.78
C GLY A 43 -5.56 -11.73 -7.11
N ALA A 44 -6.22 -10.58 -6.90
CA ALA A 44 -5.60 -9.26 -7.05
C ALA A 44 -4.71 -8.92 -5.85
N ALA A 45 -3.51 -8.39 -6.10
CA ALA A 45 -2.65 -7.89 -5.03
C ALA A 45 -3.35 -6.77 -4.25
N ASN A 46 -3.37 -6.89 -2.92
CA ASN A 46 -4.00 -5.93 -2.02
C ASN A 46 -3.04 -4.84 -1.52
N ILE A 47 -1.72 -5.05 -1.66
CA ILE A 47 -0.68 -4.10 -1.30
C ILE A 47 0.24 -3.92 -2.50
N LEU A 48 0.45 -2.67 -2.90
CA LEU A 48 1.36 -2.32 -3.99
C LEU A 48 2.52 -1.51 -3.44
N VAL A 49 3.73 -2.08 -3.49
CA VAL A 49 4.97 -1.40 -3.08
C VAL A 49 5.62 -0.79 -4.31
N MET A 50 5.82 0.53 -4.29
CA MET A 50 6.35 1.28 -5.43
C MET A 50 7.86 1.49 -5.29
N PRO A 51 8.62 1.56 -6.41
CA PRO A 51 10.08 1.68 -6.36
C PRO A 51 10.59 3.03 -5.85
N ASN A 52 9.77 4.08 -5.92
CA ASN A 52 10.11 5.43 -5.46
C ASN A 52 8.85 6.26 -5.20
N MET A 53 9.05 7.48 -4.69
CA MET A 53 8.00 8.40 -4.29
C MET A 53 7.19 8.92 -5.50
N GLU A 54 7.83 9.13 -6.65
CA GLU A 54 7.19 9.60 -7.86
C GLU A 54 6.20 8.57 -8.40
N ALA A 55 6.63 7.31 -8.53
CA ALA A 55 5.78 6.20 -8.92
C ALA A 55 4.62 6.03 -7.94
N ALA A 56 4.89 6.09 -6.63
CA ALA A 56 3.85 6.05 -5.60
C ALA A 56 2.82 7.17 -5.77
N ARG A 57 3.26 8.41 -5.93
CA ARG A 57 2.38 9.57 -6.03
C ARG A 57 1.56 9.56 -7.31
N ILE A 58 2.15 9.19 -8.44
CA ILE A 58 1.45 9.07 -9.73
C ILE A 58 0.38 7.98 -9.64
N SER A 59 0.77 6.76 -9.26
CA SER A 59 -0.15 5.61 -9.14
C SER A 59 -1.30 5.91 -8.17
N TYR A 60 -1.00 6.47 -7.00
CA TYR A 60 -2.00 6.87 -6.01
C TYR A 60 -2.99 7.91 -6.56
N ASN A 61 -2.50 8.96 -7.22
CA ASN A 61 -3.37 10.00 -7.78
C ASN A 61 -4.25 9.44 -8.91
N LEU A 62 -3.70 8.58 -9.78
CA LEU A 62 -4.45 7.93 -10.84
C LEU A 62 -5.57 7.07 -10.25
N LEU A 63 -5.24 6.18 -9.31
CA LEU A 63 -6.23 5.30 -8.65
C LEU A 63 -7.31 6.12 -7.92
N ARG A 64 -6.93 7.21 -7.24
CA ARG A 64 -7.89 8.07 -6.55
C ARG A 64 -8.88 8.74 -7.52
N VAL A 65 -8.42 9.16 -8.69
CA VAL A 65 -9.27 9.86 -9.68
C VAL A 65 -10.08 8.88 -10.51
N SER A 66 -9.52 7.71 -10.84
CA SER A 66 -10.20 6.70 -11.66
C SER A 66 -11.19 5.84 -10.88
N SER A 67 -11.05 5.74 -9.55
CA SER A 67 -11.95 4.96 -8.70
C SER A 67 -13.11 5.83 -8.23
N SER A 68 -14.29 5.67 -8.84
CA SER A 68 -15.50 6.44 -8.51
C SER A 68 -16.00 6.20 -7.07
N GLU A 69 -15.70 5.04 -6.49
CA GLU A 69 -16.19 4.63 -5.16
C GLU A 69 -15.08 4.55 -4.09
N GLY A 70 -13.83 4.83 -4.48
CA GLY A 70 -12.68 4.67 -3.59
C GLY A 70 -12.64 5.72 -2.49
N VAL A 71 -12.87 5.34 -1.23
CA VAL A 71 -12.64 6.22 -0.07
C VAL A 71 -11.16 6.22 0.27
N THR A 72 -10.50 7.35 0.08
CA THR A 72 -9.10 7.49 0.45
C THR A 72 -8.91 7.88 1.92
N VAL A 73 -8.21 7.04 2.67
CA VAL A 73 -7.73 7.31 4.03
C VAL A 73 -6.21 7.48 3.98
N GLY A 74 -5.69 8.54 4.60
CA GLY A 74 -4.25 8.84 4.62
C GLY A 74 -3.91 10.30 4.30
N PRO A 75 -2.61 10.63 4.19
CA PRO A 75 -1.48 9.69 4.30
C PRO A 75 -1.28 9.16 5.73
N VAL A 76 -0.95 7.87 5.85
CA VAL A 76 -0.63 7.21 7.12
C VAL A 76 0.88 7.11 7.24
N LEU A 77 1.42 7.60 8.35
CA LEU A 77 2.85 7.48 8.66
C LEU A 77 3.05 6.21 9.51
N MET A 78 3.96 5.34 9.08
CA MET A 78 4.26 4.06 9.73
C MET A 78 5.70 4.04 10.26
N GLY A 79 5.97 3.17 11.23
CA GLY A 79 7.33 2.96 11.78
C GLY A 79 7.78 4.01 12.81
N VAL A 80 6.85 4.81 13.34
CA VAL A 80 7.08 5.76 14.43
C VAL A 80 6.79 5.13 15.79
N SER A 81 7.44 5.62 16.85
CA SER A 81 7.27 5.07 18.21
C SER A 81 5.93 5.40 18.87
N LYS A 82 5.23 6.43 18.36
CA LYS A 82 3.90 6.84 18.79
C LYS A 82 3.07 7.27 17.57
N PRO A 83 1.74 7.09 17.59
CA PRO A 83 0.86 7.47 16.48
C PRO A 83 0.95 8.97 16.19
N VAL A 84 1.45 9.30 15.00
CA VAL A 84 1.54 10.67 14.49
C VAL A 84 1.29 10.62 12.99
N HIS A 85 0.36 11.43 12.49
CA HIS A 85 0.09 11.53 11.07
C HIS A 85 0.07 12.99 10.63
N VAL A 86 0.54 13.24 9.40
CA VAL A 86 0.65 14.60 8.85
C VAL A 86 -0.38 14.77 7.74
N LEU A 87 -1.30 15.71 7.93
CA LEU A 87 -2.31 16.05 6.94
C LEU A 87 -1.86 17.22 6.07
N THR A 88 -2.34 17.25 4.83
CA THR A 88 -2.18 18.40 3.94
C THR A 88 -3.24 19.47 4.24
N PRO A 89 -2.96 20.77 4.03
CA PRO A 89 -3.95 21.84 4.27
C PRO A 89 -5.27 21.68 3.50
N ILE A 90 -5.27 20.95 2.38
CA ILE A 90 -6.45 20.66 1.56
C ILE A 90 -7.28 19.46 2.06
N ALA A 91 -7.03 18.97 3.28
CA ALA A 91 -7.77 17.84 3.84
C ALA A 91 -9.22 18.26 4.14
N SER A 92 -10.18 17.43 3.70
CA SER A 92 -11.59 17.62 4.05
C SER A 92 -11.86 17.27 5.52
N VAL A 93 -12.96 17.80 6.08
CA VAL A 93 -13.41 17.45 7.44
C VAL A 93 -13.51 15.93 7.62
N ARG A 94 -14.09 15.23 6.64
CA ARG A 94 -14.18 13.76 6.65
C ARG A 94 -12.80 13.08 6.74
N ARG A 95 -11.80 13.59 6.03
CA ARG A 95 -10.43 13.07 6.11
C ARG A 95 -9.83 13.30 7.49
N ILE A 96 -10.03 14.48 8.08
CA ILE A 96 -9.54 14.78 9.43
C ILE A 96 -10.15 13.82 10.45
N VAL A 97 -11.47 13.62 10.43
CA VAL A 97 -12.17 12.70 11.35
C VAL A 97 -11.66 11.26 11.19
N ASN A 98 -11.53 10.77 9.95
CA ASN A 98 -11.02 9.42 9.68
C ASN A 98 -9.59 9.22 10.22
N MET A 99 -8.72 10.23 10.04
CA MET A 99 -7.33 10.15 10.48
C MET A 99 -7.18 10.26 11.99
N VAL A 100 -8.05 11.03 12.67
CA VAL A 100 -8.13 11.03 14.14
C VAL A 100 -8.60 9.67 14.65
N ALA A 101 -9.63 9.09 14.04
CA ALA A 101 -10.11 7.76 14.42
C ALA A 101 -9.00 6.70 14.27
N LEU A 102 -8.24 6.74 13.17
CA LEU A 102 -7.08 5.87 12.97
C LEU A 102 -6.04 6.06 14.07
N ALA A 103 -5.61 7.30 14.34
CA ALA A 103 -4.58 7.59 15.34
C ALA A 103 -5.01 7.18 16.76
N VAL A 104 -6.30 7.29 17.11
CA VAL A 104 -6.83 6.84 18.41
C VAL A 104 -6.74 5.32 18.53
N VAL A 105 -7.08 4.58 17.48
CA VAL A 105 -6.96 3.11 17.48
C VAL A 105 -5.49 2.71 17.58
N GLU A 106 -4.61 3.31 16.79
CA GLU A 106 -3.16 3.04 16.86
C GLU A 106 -2.57 3.34 18.24
N ALA A 107 -3.11 4.31 18.98
CA ALA A 107 -2.66 4.64 20.33
C ALA A 107 -3.10 3.62 21.39
N GLN A 108 -4.20 2.89 21.11
CA GLN A 108 -4.72 1.83 21.96
C GLN A 108 -4.10 0.47 21.63
N THR A 109 -3.62 0.29 20.39
CA THR A 109 -2.98 -0.93 19.92
C THR A 109 -1.46 -0.74 19.79
N THR A 110 -0.76 -1.74 19.27
CA THR A 110 0.60 -1.54 18.77
C THR A 110 0.54 -0.62 17.54
N PRO A 111 1.38 0.42 17.43
CA PRO A 111 1.46 1.28 16.25
C PRO A 111 1.79 0.47 14.98
N LEU A 112 1.25 0.90 13.84
CA LEU A 112 1.50 0.31 12.51
C LEU A 112 2.94 0.52 12.01
#